data_AF-A0A4R3PQ29-F1
#
_entry.id   AF-A0A4R3PQ29-F1
#
_cell.length_a   1.000
_cell.length_b   1.000
_cell.length_c   1.000
_cell.angle_alpha   90.00
_cell.angle_beta   90.00
_cell.angle_gamma   90.00
#
_symmetry.space_group_name_H-M   'P 1'
#
loop_
_entity.id
_entity.type
_entity.pdbx_description
1 polymer ?
#
loop_
_entity_poly.entity_id
_entity_poly.type
_entity_poly.pdbx_seq_one_letter_code
_entity_poly.pdbx_strand_id
1 'polypeptide(L)' 'MSQSFDASKFLVALDQDSTIIVVIEMSQSNWLVAGVIPGLERQLRISD' A
#
# COMPACT_ATOMS: atom_id res chain seq x y z
N MET A 1 -30.91 19.99 5.31
CA MET A 1 -29.82 20.14 4.32
C MET A 1 -28.83 19.02 4.52
N SER A 2 -28.54 18.23 3.50
CA SER A 2 -27.56 17.14 3.57
C SER A 2 -26.16 17.74 3.58
N GLN A 3 -25.35 17.41 4.58
CA GLN A 3 -23.95 17.82 4.61
C GLN A 3 -23.23 17.12 3.46
N SER A 4 -22.78 17.87 2.45
CA SER A 4 -21.94 17.35 1.39
C SER A 4 -20.62 16.88 1.98
N PHE A 5 -20.20 15.66 1.64
CA PHE A 5 -18.86 15.20 1.96
C PHE A 5 -17.86 16.06 1.20
N ASP A 6 -17.13 16.88 1.95
CA ASP A 6 -16.01 17.65 1.41
C ASP A 6 -14.72 16.86 1.64
N ALA A 7 -14.20 16.24 0.58
CA ALA A 7 -12.96 15.46 0.64
C ALA A 7 -11.74 16.33 0.96
N SER A 8 -11.80 17.64 0.69
CA SER A 8 -10.69 18.57 0.85
C SER A 8 -10.17 18.63 2.28
N LYS A 9 -11.04 18.41 3.26
CA LYS A 9 -10.67 18.37 4.68
C LYS A 9 -9.80 17.18 5.09
N PHE A 10 -9.67 16.17 4.22
CA PHE A 10 -8.89 14.95 4.46
C PHE A 10 -7.68 14.82 3.52
N LEU A 11 -7.45 15.81 2.66
CA LEU A 11 -6.31 15.81 1.75
C LEU A 11 -5.05 16.23 2.53
N VAL A 12 -4.15 15.27 2.74
CA VAL A 12 -2.80 15.48 3.27
C VAL A 12 -1.79 15.02 2.21
N ALA A 13 -0.65 15.71 2.12
CA ALA A 13 0.44 15.27 1.25
C ALA A 13 0.98 13.91 1.72
N LEU A 14 1.33 13.03 0.78
CA LEU A 14 1.93 11.73 1.09
C LEU A 14 3.36 11.91 1.61
N ASP A 15 3.62 11.44 2.83
CA ASP A 15 4.96 11.35 3.40
C ASP A 15 5.56 9.97 3.12
N GLN A 16 6.43 9.89 2.11
CA GLN A 16 6.96 8.59 1.64
C GLN A 16 7.88 7.91 2.65
N ASP A 17 8.61 8.68 3.46
CA ASP A 17 9.58 8.13 4.42
C ASP A 17 8.88 7.44 5.61
N SER A 18 7.67 7.88 5.98
CA SER A 18 6.89 7.29 7.07
C SER A 18 5.71 6.41 6.60
N THR A 19 5.50 6.28 5.28
CA THR A 19 4.35 5.53 4.73
C THR A 19 4.79 4.29 3.97
N ILE A 20 4.35 3.11 4.41
CA ILE A 20 4.53 1.87 3.66
C ILE A 20 3.50 1.79 2.53
N ILE A 21 3.97 1.65 1.29
CA ILE A 21 3.12 1.48 0.11
C ILE A 21 3.15 0.01 -0.31
N VAL A 22 1.96 -0.59 -0.45
CA VAL A 22 1.81 -1.99 -0.90
C VAL A 22 0.93 -2.00 -2.15
N VAL A 23 1.36 -2.75 -3.17
CA VAL A 23 0.58 -2.98 -4.39
C VAL A 23 -0.04 -4.37 -4.28
N ILE A 24 -1.37 -4.43 -4.38
CA ILE A 24 -2.12 -5.68 -4.41
C ILE A 24 -2.64 -5.88 -5.83
N GLU A 25 -2.19 -6.93 -6.49
CA GLU A 25 -2.81 -7.37 -7.73
C GLU A 25 -4.03 -8.22 -7.36
N MET A 26 -5.22 -7.70 -7.65
CA MET A 26 -6.47 -8.45 -7.46
C MET A 26 -6.92 -9.06 -8.79
N SER A 27 -6.87 -10.39 -8.89
CA SER A 27 -7.61 -11.17 -9.88
C SER A 27 -8.81 -11.85 -9.20
N GLN A 28 -9.89 -12.08 -9.94
CA GLN A 28 -11.05 -12.83 -9.42
C GLN A 28 -10.70 -14.27 -8.98
N SER A 29 -9.59 -14.82 -9.46
CA SER A 29 -9.23 -16.23 -9.26
C SER A 29 -7.91 -16.41 -8.50
N ASN A 30 -7.11 -15.35 -8.35
CA ASN A 30 -5.87 -15.41 -7.60
C ASN A 30 -5.50 -14.02 -7.08
N TRP A 31 -4.93 -13.94 -5.88
CA TRP A 31 -4.49 -12.68 -5.28
C TRP A 31 -3.00 -12.79 -4.94
N LEU A 32 -2.21 -11.83 -5.42
CA LEU A 32 -0.79 -11.72 -5.11
C LEU A 32 -0.54 -10.38 -4.44
N VAL A 33 0.01 -10.41 -3.23
CA VAL A 33 0.41 -9.22 -2.48
C VAL A 33 1.93 -9.13 -2.53
N ALA A 34 2.45 -8.03 -3.07
CA ALA A 34 3.87 -7.73 -3.07
C ALA A 34 4.13 -6.45 -2.28
N GLY A 35 4.92 -6.56 -1.21
CA GLY A 35 5.42 -5.43 -0.44
C GLY A 35 6.89 -5.12 -0.77
N VAL A 36 7.24 -3.84 -0.82
CA VAL A 36 8.62 -3.35 -0.84
C VAL A 36 8.83 -2.57 0.45
N ILE A 37 9.78 -3.00 1.28
CA ILE A 37 10.17 -2.28 2.50
C ILE A 37 11.49 -1.56 2.19
N PRO A 38 11.51 -0.22 2.17
CA PRO A 38 12.74 0.53 1.99
C PRO A 38 13.77 0.16 3.07
N GLY A 39 15.03 -0.08 2.67
CA GLY A 39 16.12 -0.38 3.61
C GLY A 39 16.23 -1.83 4.10
N LEU A 40 15.39 -2.76 3.63
CA LEU A 40 15.47 -4.18 3.96
C LEU A 40 15.69 -5.03 2.70
N GLU A 41 16.84 -5.72 2.63
CA GLU A 41 17.09 -6.68 1.57
C GLU A 41 16.22 -7.93 1.78
N ARG A 42 15.46 -8.33 0.74
CA ARG A 42 14.67 -9.57 0.78
C ARG A 42 15.62 -10.77 0.71
N GLN A 43 15.83 -11.42 1.84
CA GLN A 43 16.52 -12.71 1.87
C GLN A 43 15.52 -13.84 1.58
N LEU A 44 15.51 -14.29 0.32
CA LEU A 44 14.70 -15.44 -0.12
C LEU A 44 15.43 -16.73 0.30
N ARG A 45 15.04 -17.31 1.44
CA ARG A 45 15.49 -18.66 1.80
C ARG A 45 14.54 -19.68 1.18
N ILE A 46 14.94 -20.21 0.03
CA ILE A 46 14.33 -21.40 -0.54
C ILE A 46 14.94 -22.58 0.23
N SER A 47 14.11 -23.35 0.92
CA SER A 47 14.53 -24.65 1.45
C SER A 47 14.45 -25.67 0.31
N ASP A 48 15.54 -26.41 0.09
CA ASP A 48 15.61 -27.54 -0.87
C ASP A 48 14.58 -28.64 -0.56
#